data_AF-A0A954WV23-F1
#
_entry.id   AF-A0A954WV23-F1
#
_cell.length_a   1.000
_cell.length_b   1.000
_cell.length_c   1.000
_cell.angle_alpha   90.00
_cell.angle_beta   90.00
_cell.angle_gamma   90.00
#
_symmetry.space_group_name_H-M   'P 1'
#
loop_
_entity.id
_entity.type
_entity.pdbx_description
1 polymer ?
#
loop_
_entity_poly.entity_id
_entity_poly.type
_entity_poly.pdbx_seq_one_letter_code
_entity_poly.pdbx_strand_id
1 'polypeptide(L)'
;MDTVCYNEACALAIAMGTIATTTLCFAEQPKSAHQTDDVFLRCVLLLNCVISCRLEAADFNRDVRPILSNYCFQCHGPDAENREADLRLDEENSATQDRGEYRVIDRSSPAASELLVRIDSNDPDLVMPPPDVDKDLSDEQRATLREWILGGGQWKQHWAYVQPIRFDTPDMPRDNDWVQTWAINWIDRFIADRLVREDLQPSESADPITLIRRASFDITGLPPSIDMLSRFEAGLDEA
;
A
#
# COMPACT_ATOMS: atom_id res chain seq x y z
N MET A 1 25.46 5.73 -30.57
CA MET A 1 24.63 5.64 -31.79
C MET A 1 23.24 5.20 -31.34
N ASP A 2 22.64 5.93 -30.39
CA ASP A 2 21.98 7.25 -30.52
C ASP A 2 20.54 6.99 -31.05
N THR A 3 19.43 7.49 -30.50
CA THR A 3 19.19 8.63 -29.63
C THR A 3 17.81 8.49 -28.98
N VAL A 4 17.69 9.08 -27.79
CA VAL A 4 16.52 9.45 -26.99
C VAL A 4 15.40 10.15 -27.77
N CYS A 5 14.13 9.91 -27.40
CA CYS A 5 13.07 10.94 -27.49
C CYS A 5 12.15 10.89 -26.25
N TYR A 6 12.40 11.89 -25.40
CA TYR A 6 11.71 12.40 -24.23
C TYR A 6 10.18 12.24 -24.18
N ASN A 7 9.71 11.77 -23.02
CA ASN A 7 8.33 11.84 -22.57
C ASN A 7 8.14 13.13 -21.74
N GLU A 8 8.15 14.30 -22.40
CA GLU A 8 7.82 15.60 -21.78
C GLU A 8 6.34 16.00 -21.95
N ALA A 9 5.49 15.13 -22.48
CA ALA A 9 4.13 15.52 -22.88
C ALA A 9 3.06 15.46 -21.76
N CYS A 10 3.38 15.01 -20.54
CA CYS A 10 2.34 14.81 -19.51
C CYS A 10 2.22 15.95 -18.48
N ALA A 11 3.14 16.92 -18.47
CA ALA A 11 3.25 17.90 -17.39
C ALA A 11 2.52 19.24 -17.62
N LEU A 12 1.75 19.43 -18.70
CA LEU A 12 1.17 20.75 -19.03
C LEU A 12 -0.35 20.80 -19.23
N ALA A 13 -1.10 19.77 -18.84
CA ALA A 13 -2.55 19.70 -19.07
C ALA A 13 -3.44 20.04 -17.86
N ILE A 14 -2.88 20.39 -16.69
CA ILE A 14 -3.67 20.60 -15.45
C ILE A 14 -3.89 22.08 -15.10
N ALA A 15 -3.27 23.03 -15.81
CA ALA A 15 -3.46 24.46 -15.58
C ALA A 15 -4.22 25.11 -16.74
N MET A 16 -5.53 25.32 -16.54
CA MET A 16 -6.46 26.23 -17.23
C MET A 16 -7.71 25.54 -17.76
N GLY A 17 -8.72 25.48 -16.88
CA GLY A 17 -10.10 25.23 -17.29
C GLY A 17 -10.57 26.32 -18.25
N THR A 18 -10.77 25.94 -19.50
CA THR A 18 -11.56 26.73 -20.46
C THR A 18 -12.16 25.78 -21.49
N ILE A 19 -13.49 25.69 -21.48
CA ILE A 19 -14.28 24.97 -22.49
C ILE A 19 -14.23 25.83 -23.75
N ALA A 20 -13.36 25.48 -24.70
CA ALA A 20 -13.36 26.06 -26.03
C ALA A 20 -14.26 25.24 -26.96
N THR A 21 -15.42 25.79 -27.24
CA THR A 21 -16.38 25.36 -28.26
C THR A 21 -15.68 25.37 -29.63
N THR A 22 -15.43 24.20 -30.21
CA THR A 22 -14.94 24.11 -31.58
C THR A 22 -16.12 23.95 -32.52
N THR A 23 -16.57 25.08 -33.06
CA THR A 23 -17.31 25.14 -34.32
C THR A 23 -16.38 24.66 -35.43
N LEU A 24 -16.67 23.49 -36.00
CA LEU A 24 -16.09 23.08 -37.28
C LEU A 24 -17.19 22.96 -38.34
N CYS A 25 -16.94 23.70 -39.41
CA CYS A 25 -17.69 23.82 -40.63
C CYS A 25 -18.25 22.49 -41.14
N PHE A 26 -19.54 22.51 -41.43
CA PHE A 26 -20.21 21.61 -42.34
C PHE A 26 -19.54 21.67 -43.71
N ALA A 27 -18.90 20.57 -44.12
CA ALA A 27 -18.70 20.25 -45.52
C ALA A 27 -19.71 19.14 -45.87
N GLU A 28 -20.64 19.47 -46.75
CA GLU A 28 -21.66 18.58 -47.30
C GLU A 28 -21.05 17.31 -47.90
N GLN A 29 -21.62 16.15 -47.60
CA GLN A 29 -21.52 14.91 -48.39
C GLN A 29 -22.84 14.10 -48.26
N PRO A 30 -23.16 13.23 -49.24
CA PRO A 30 -24.53 13.03 -49.72
C PRO A 30 -25.33 11.95 -48.99
N LYS A 31 -26.65 12.06 -49.17
CA LYS A 31 -27.70 11.14 -48.72
C LYS A 31 -27.48 9.73 -49.28
N SER A 32 -27.21 8.76 -48.41
CA SER A 32 -27.70 7.40 -48.61
C SER A 32 -28.05 6.77 -47.27
N ALA A 33 -29.32 6.41 -47.15
CA ALA A 33 -29.92 5.79 -45.98
C ALA A 33 -29.35 4.39 -45.71
N HIS A 34 -29.37 4.00 -44.43
CA HIS A 34 -29.14 2.66 -43.87
C HIS A 34 -27.69 2.16 -43.76
N GLN A 35 -26.88 2.74 -42.86
CA GLN A 35 -25.94 2.00 -41.97
C GLN A 35 -25.11 2.97 -41.10
N THR A 36 -25.62 3.43 -39.95
CA THR A 36 -24.83 4.28 -39.05
C THR A 36 -24.89 3.90 -37.56
N ASP A 37 -25.58 2.82 -37.20
CA ASP A 37 -25.92 2.58 -35.79
C ASP A 37 -24.84 1.78 -35.03
N ASP A 38 -23.86 1.19 -35.71
CA ASP A 38 -22.91 0.23 -35.10
C ASP A 38 -21.53 0.82 -34.75
N VAL A 39 -21.14 1.94 -35.39
CA VAL A 39 -19.81 2.55 -35.18
C VAL A 39 -19.82 3.50 -33.98
N PHE A 40 -20.92 4.24 -33.78
CA PHE A 40 -21.05 5.18 -32.66
C PHE A 40 -21.11 4.47 -31.30
N LEU A 41 -21.70 3.26 -31.25
CA LEU A 41 -21.81 2.47 -30.03
C LEU A 41 -20.48 1.81 -29.63
N ARG A 42 -19.61 1.48 -30.60
CA ARG A 42 -18.27 0.95 -30.34
C ARG A 42 -17.27 1.99 -29.84
N CYS A 43 -17.41 3.26 -30.20
CA CYS A 43 -16.55 4.34 -29.69
C CYS A 43 -16.87 4.77 -28.24
N VAL A 44 -18.15 4.68 -27.82
CA VAL A 44 -18.54 4.98 -26.43
C VAL A 44 -18.13 3.86 -25.46
N LEU A 45 -18.00 2.62 -25.94
CA LEU A 45 -17.56 1.46 -25.17
C LEU A 45 -16.04 1.40 -24.91
N LEU A 46 -15.21 2.07 -25.72
CA LEU A 46 -13.76 2.15 -25.50
C LEU A 46 -13.34 3.34 -24.62
N LEU A 47 -14.21 4.32 -24.40
CA LEU A 47 -13.89 5.52 -23.61
C LEU A 47 -14.16 5.35 -22.09
N ASN A 48 -14.87 4.30 -21.68
CA ASN A 48 -15.15 3.99 -20.26
C ASN A 48 -14.17 2.98 -19.63
N CYS A 49 -13.17 2.50 -20.40
CA CYS A 49 -12.10 1.63 -19.89
C CYS A 49 -10.84 2.43 -19.52
N VAL A 50 -10.98 3.71 -19.16
CA VAL A 50 -9.97 4.38 -18.32
C VAL A 50 -10.36 4.07 -16.89
N ILE A 51 -10.19 2.79 -16.53
CA ILE A 51 -10.36 2.29 -15.17
C ILE A 51 -9.49 3.18 -14.30
N SER A 52 -10.13 3.89 -13.38
CA SER A 52 -9.47 4.64 -12.32
C SER A 52 -8.66 3.65 -11.49
N CYS A 53 -7.42 3.39 -11.91
CA CYS A 53 -6.38 2.97 -11.00
C CYS A 53 -6.15 4.17 -10.09
N ARG A 54 -6.91 4.26 -8.99
CA ARG A 54 -6.46 5.05 -7.86
C ARG A 54 -5.22 4.33 -7.35
N LEU A 55 -4.06 4.80 -7.80
CA LEU A 55 -2.80 4.55 -7.11
C LEU A 55 -2.98 5.23 -5.74
N GLU A 56 -3.41 4.45 -4.75
CA GLU A 56 -3.48 4.93 -3.38
C GLU A 56 -2.04 5.16 -2.96
N ALA A 57 -1.67 6.43 -2.78
CA ALA A 57 -0.31 6.82 -2.46
C ALA A 57 0.23 5.96 -1.31
N ALA A 58 1.42 5.37 -1.51
CA ALA A 58 2.07 4.52 -0.52
C ALA A 58 2.00 5.11 0.90
N ASP A 59 1.45 4.36 1.85
CA ASP A 59 1.33 4.80 3.23
C ASP A 59 2.68 4.62 3.95
N PHE A 60 3.18 5.68 4.57
CA PHE A 60 4.49 5.63 5.20
C PHE A 60 4.62 4.54 6.27
N ASN A 61 3.63 4.33 7.13
CA ASN A 61 3.76 3.37 8.23
C ASN A 61 3.51 1.93 7.77
N ARG A 62 2.56 1.73 6.85
CA ARG A 62 2.18 0.40 6.35
C ARG A 62 3.17 -0.12 5.30
N ASP A 63 3.59 0.73 4.37
CA ASP A 63 4.30 0.30 3.16
C ASP A 63 5.79 0.69 3.19
N VAL A 64 6.12 1.93 3.57
CA VAL A 64 7.48 2.48 3.45
C VAL A 64 8.38 2.14 4.64
N ARG A 65 7.91 2.39 5.86
CA ARG A 65 8.68 2.22 7.09
C ARG A 65 9.18 0.78 7.27
N PRO A 66 8.42 -0.28 6.95
CA PRO A 66 8.96 -1.65 7.01
C PRO A 66 10.15 -1.86 6.06
N ILE A 67 10.11 -1.26 4.86
CA ILE A 67 11.23 -1.31 3.92
C ILE A 67 12.44 -0.59 4.52
N LEU A 68 12.29 0.67 4.94
CA LEU A 68 13.40 1.42 5.53
C LEU A 68 13.98 0.74 6.78
N SER A 69 13.12 0.14 7.62
CA SER A 69 13.54 -0.58 8.83
C SER A 69 14.35 -1.84 8.53
N ASN A 70 13.96 -2.59 7.51
CA ASN A 70 14.59 -3.87 7.19
C ASN A 70 15.90 -3.70 6.40
N TYR A 71 15.93 -2.70 5.52
CA TYR A 71 16.97 -2.54 4.50
C TYR A 71 17.91 -1.35 4.74
N CYS A 72 17.52 -0.34 5.53
CA CYS A 72 18.26 0.92 5.61
C CYS A 72 18.72 1.29 7.03
N PHE A 73 17.89 1.09 8.05
CA PHE A 73 18.18 1.58 9.42
C PHE A 73 19.37 0.91 10.11
N GLN A 74 19.87 -0.21 9.59
CA GLN A 74 21.06 -0.85 10.12
C GLN A 74 22.30 0.05 9.99
N CYS A 75 22.49 0.69 8.83
CA CYS A 75 23.60 1.60 8.57
C CYS A 75 23.19 3.09 8.59
N HIS A 76 21.90 3.41 8.43
CA HIS A 76 21.38 4.78 8.39
C HIS A 76 20.28 5.02 9.43
N GLY A 77 20.40 4.44 10.62
CA GLY A 77 19.42 4.54 11.69
C GLY A 77 19.98 5.06 13.02
N PRO A 78 19.35 4.72 14.17
CA PRO A 78 19.66 5.33 15.46
C PRO A 78 20.98 4.84 16.10
N ASP A 79 21.57 3.75 15.62
CA ASP A 79 22.86 3.26 16.08
C ASP A 79 24.00 4.14 15.55
N ALA A 80 24.64 4.91 16.43
CA ALA A 80 25.70 5.85 16.05
C ALA A 80 27.04 5.16 15.74
N GLU A 81 27.30 3.97 16.27
CA GLU A 81 28.58 3.28 16.10
C GLU A 81 28.70 2.67 14.69
N ASN A 82 27.58 2.21 14.14
CA ASN A 82 27.50 1.63 12.80
C ASN A 82 26.92 2.61 11.76
N ARG A 83 26.74 3.89 12.12
CA ARG A 83 26.10 4.87 11.23
C ARG A 83 27.03 5.32 10.11
N GLU A 84 26.57 5.14 8.88
CA GLU A 84 27.21 5.65 7.69
C GLU A 84 26.69 7.04 7.31
N ALA A 85 27.60 7.86 6.77
CA ALA A 85 27.33 9.22 6.27
C ALA A 85 26.65 10.18 7.27
N ASP A 86 26.68 9.86 8.57
CA ASP A 86 25.90 10.54 9.62
C ASP A 86 24.45 10.79 9.17
N LEU A 87 23.85 9.79 8.53
CA LEU A 87 22.50 9.84 7.98
C LEU A 87 21.53 9.05 8.85
N ARG A 88 20.40 9.67 9.19
CA ARG A 88 19.30 9.04 9.91
C ARG A 88 18.03 9.04 9.08
N LEU A 89 17.76 7.92 8.42
CA LEU A 89 16.52 7.70 7.66
C LEU A 89 15.33 7.44 8.58
N ASP A 90 15.57 7.12 9.86
CA ASP A 90 14.54 6.97 10.86
C ASP A 90 13.97 8.32 11.35
N GLU A 91 14.65 9.43 11.05
CA GLU A 91 14.23 10.79 11.36
C GLU A 91 14.00 11.63 10.11
N GLU A 92 12.78 12.15 9.96
CA GLU A 92 12.38 13.01 8.84
C GLU A 92 13.33 14.20 8.62
N ASN A 93 13.73 14.87 9.71
CA ASN A 93 14.59 16.05 9.63
C ASN A 93 15.99 15.72 9.08
N SER A 94 16.56 14.57 9.43
CA SER A 94 17.86 14.15 8.92
C SER A 94 17.78 13.68 7.47
N ALA A 95 16.73 12.94 7.11
CA ALA A 95 16.51 12.45 5.76
C ALA A 95 16.20 13.57 4.74
N THR A 96 15.60 14.68 5.19
CA THR A 96 15.26 15.83 4.33
C THR A 96 16.26 16.98 4.44
N GLN A 97 17.30 16.84 5.28
CA GLN A 97 18.31 17.86 5.51
C GLN A 97 19.08 18.23 4.23
N ASP A 98 19.43 19.51 4.12
CA ASP A 98 20.37 19.98 3.10
C ASP A 98 21.77 19.44 3.37
N ARG A 99 22.35 18.71 2.41
CA ARG A 99 23.73 18.21 2.48
C ARG A 99 24.67 18.94 1.52
N GLY A 100 24.29 20.14 1.10
CA GLY A 100 25.08 21.01 0.22
C GLY A 100 24.73 20.77 -1.23
N GLU A 101 25.26 19.70 -1.82
CA GLU A 101 25.04 19.40 -3.25
C GLU A 101 23.74 18.63 -3.50
N TYR A 102 23.23 17.91 -2.50
CA TYR A 102 22.05 17.07 -2.62
C TYR A 102 21.25 16.99 -1.31
N ARG A 103 20.05 16.42 -1.41
CA ARG A 103 19.23 15.98 -0.28
C ARG A 103 18.91 14.51 -0.48
N VAL A 104 18.88 13.75 0.62
CA VAL A 104 18.52 12.32 0.55
C VAL A 104 17.08 12.16 0.10
N ILE A 105 16.18 12.95 0.68
CA ILE A 105 14.82 13.14 0.18
C ILE A 105 14.58 14.63 -0.06
N ASP A 106 14.52 15.03 -1.32
CA ASP A 106 14.24 16.41 -1.73
C ASP A 106 12.74 16.60 -1.99
N ARG A 107 12.05 17.31 -1.09
CA ARG A 107 10.62 17.61 -1.28
C ARG A 107 10.34 18.67 -2.34
N SER A 108 11.34 19.50 -2.66
CA SER A 108 11.22 20.55 -3.67
C SER A 108 11.45 19.99 -5.09
N SER A 109 12.30 18.97 -5.20
CA SER A 109 12.55 18.23 -6.43
C SER A 109 12.62 16.72 -6.16
N PRO A 110 11.47 16.04 -5.94
CA PRO A 110 11.44 14.63 -5.55
C PRO A 110 12.25 13.69 -6.45
N ALA A 111 12.21 13.93 -7.77
CA ALA A 111 12.96 13.14 -8.75
C ALA A 111 14.49 13.28 -8.63
N ALA A 112 14.98 14.35 -8.00
CA ALA A 112 16.40 14.57 -7.74
C ALA A 112 16.85 14.04 -6.36
N SER A 113 15.97 13.36 -5.62
CA SER A 113 16.31 12.78 -4.32
C SER A 113 17.42 11.73 -4.45
N GLU A 114 18.49 11.88 -3.68
CA GLU A 114 19.63 10.96 -3.72
C GLU A 114 19.21 9.52 -3.39
N LEU A 115 18.19 9.32 -2.53
CA LEU A 115 17.70 7.97 -2.24
C LEU A 115 17.22 7.24 -3.50
N LEU A 116 16.59 7.94 -4.44
CA LEU A 116 16.16 7.33 -5.72
C LEU A 116 17.37 6.93 -6.57
N VAL A 117 18.40 7.77 -6.60
CA VAL A 117 19.64 7.49 -7.32
C VAL A 117 20.31 6.23 -6.78
N ARG A 118 20.35 6.07 -5.45
CA ARG A 118 21.03 4.94 -4.79
C ARG A 118 20.27 3.63 -4.96
N ILE A 119 18.94 3.62 -4.84
CA ILE A 119 18.16 2.39 -4.99
C ILE A 119 18.07 1.91 -6.45
N ASP A 120 18.26 2.81 -7.42
CA ASP A 120 18.22 2.50 -8.86
C ASP A 120 19.61 2.37 -9.50
N SER A 121 20.68 2.56 -8.73
CA SER A 121 22.05 2.44 -9.22
C SER A 121 22.41 0.99 -9.53
N ASN A 122 23.24 0.78 -10.56
CA ASN A 122 23.88 -0.51 -10.85
C ASN A 122 25.37 -0.52 -10.45
N ASP A 123 25.88 0.59 -9.94
CA ASP A 123 27.25 0.70 -9.46
C ASP A 123 27.34 0.09 -8.05
N PRO A 124 28.16 -0.96 -7.82
CA PRO A 124 28.27 -1.61 -6.52
C PRO A 124 28.75 -0.68 -5.39
N ASP A 125 29.45 0.41 -5.72
CA ASP A 125 29.93 1.38 -4.73
C ASP A 125 28.86 2.43 -4.36
N LEU A 126 27.79 2.54 -5.16
CA LEU A 126 26.71 3.51 -4.97
C LEU A 126 25.36 2.87 -4.64
N VAL A 127 25.11 1.64 -5.07
CA VAL A 127 23.82 0.99 -4.89
C VAL A 127 23.52 0.78 -3.40
N MET A 128 22.27 1.04 -3.03
CA MET A 128 21.79 0.80 -1.68
C MET A 128 20.55 -0.11 -1.72
N PRO A 129 20.49 -1.18 -0.90
CA PRO A 129 21.52 -1.60 0.05
C PRO A 129 22.82 -2.11 -0.60
N PRO A 130 23.97 -2.04 0.10
CA PRO A 130 25.23 -2.54 -0.43
C PRO A 130 25.19 -4.06 -0.71
N PRO A 131 25.86 -4.55 -1.78
CA PRO A 131 25.80 -5.97 -2.16
C PRO A 131 26.35 -6.95 -1.11
N ASP A 132 27.22 -6.48 -0.19
CA ASP A 132 27.81 -7.29 0.87
C ASP A 132 26.86 -7.54 2.06
N VAL A 133 25.75 -6.79 2.14
CA VAL A 133 24.73 -6.94 3.20
C VAL A 133 23.71 -8.05 2.88
N ASP A 134 23.72 -8.61 1.66
CA ASP A 134 22.81 -9.67 1.19
C ASP A 134 21.32 -9.36 1.48
N LYS A 135 20.94 -8.11 1.22
CA LYS A 135 19.59 -7.58 1.44
C LYS A 135 19.15 -6.72 0.25
N ASP A 136 18.96 -7.35 -0.89
CA ASP A 136 18.50 -6.63 -2.08
C ASP A 136 17.02 -6.24 -1.96
N LEU A 137 16.69 -5.04 -2.44
CA LEU A 137 15.31 -4.62 -2.60
C LEU A 137 14.67 -5.36 -3.78
N SER A 138 13.40 -5.75 -3.63
CA SER A 138 12.58 -6.18 -4.76
C SER A 138 12.16 -5.00 -5.62
N ASP A 139 11.71 -5.26 -6.85
CA ASP A 139 11.21 -4.21 -7.74
C ASP A 139 9.97 -3.51 -7.15
N GLU A 140 9.10 -4.24 -6.45
CA GLU A 140 7.93 -3.69 -5.76
C GLU A 140 8.32 -2.79 -4.59
N GLN A 141 9.38 -3.14 -3.85
CA GLN A 141 9.89 -2.33 -2.75
C GLN A 141 10.53 -1.03 -3.28
N ARG A 142 11.33 -1.11 -4.35
CA ARG A 142 11.86 0.07 -5.06
C ARG A 142 10.73 0.95 -5.57
N ALA A 143 9.69 0.36 -6.16
CA ALA A 143 8.51 1.09 -6.63
C ALA A 143 7.78 1.80 -5.50
N THR A 144 7.57 1.14 -4.36
CA THR A 144 6.96 1.72 -3.15
C THR A 144 7.75 2.93 -2.66
N LEU A 145 9.08 2.81 -2.54
CA LEU A 145 9.93 3.93 -2.11
C LEU A 145 9.89 5.09 -3.11
N ARG A 146 9.91 4.78 -4.41
CA ARG A 146 9.84 5.76 -5.48
C ARG A 146 8.52 6.53 -5.46
N GLU A 147 7.41 5.81 -5.38
CA GLU A 147 6.07 6.41 -5.32
C GLU A 147 5.94 7.33 -4.11
N TRP A 148 6.40 6.87 -2.94
CA TRP A 148 6.37 7.67 -1.72
C TRP A 148 7.19 8.96 -1.85
N ILE A 149 8.42 8.88 -2.36
CA ILE A 149 9.26 10.07 -2.57
C ILE A 149 8.62 11.04 -3.55
N LEU A 150 8.20 10.54 -4.73
CA LEU A 150 7.56 11.34 -5.76
C LEU A 150 6.23 11.96 -5.28
N GLY A 151 5.52 11.29 -4.37
CA GLY A 151 4.34 11.78 -3.67
C GLY A 151 4.62 12.84 -2.58
N GLY A 152 5.88 13.28 -2.44
CA GLY A 152 6.31 14.32 -1.50
C GLY A 152 6.97 13.79 -0.23
N GLY A 153 7.19 12.48 -0.11
CA GLY A 153 7.98 11.87 0.96
C GLY A 153 7.49 12.25 2.35
N GLN A 154 6.18 12.17 2.60
CA GLN A 154 5.61 12.52 3.90
C GLN A 154 5.93 11.43 4.93
N TRP A 155 6.55 11.80 6.03
CA TRP A 155 6.72 10.90 7.18
C TRP A 155 5.42 10.84 7.98
N LYS A 156 5.20 9.70 8.61
CA LYS A 156 4.15 9.53 9.61
C LYS A 156 4.77 9.07 10.92
N GLN A 157 4.24 9.59 12.02
CA GLN A 157 4.59 9.13 13.36
C GLN A 157 4.27 7.64 13.48
N HIS A 158 5.11 6.89 14.22
CA HIS A 158 4.88 5.46 14.42
C HIS A 158 3.51 5.22 15.05
N TRP A 159 2.80 4.18 14.60
CA TRP A 159 1.40 3.90 14.98
C TRP A 159 1.19 3.84 16.51
N ALA A 160 2.20 3.40 17.26
CA ALA A 160 2.15 3.32 18.73
C ALA A 160 2.03 4.69 19.43
N TYR A 161 2.36 5.79 18.75
CA TYR A 161 2.27 7.15 19.29
C TYR A 161 1.18 8.00 18.63
N VAL A 162 0.43 7.41 17.70
CA VAL A 162 -0.73 8.04 17.08
C VAL A 162 -1.96 7.61 17.86
N GLN A 163 -2.80 8.56 18.27
CA GLN A 163 -4.05 8.23 18.95
C GLN A 163 -4.94 7.38 18.03
N PRO A 164 -5.42 6.20 18.48
CA PRO A 164 -6.35 5.41 17.71
C PRO A 164 -7.63 6.20 17.45
N ILE A 165 -8.04 6.27 16.18
CA ILE A 165 -9.33 6.82 15.78
C ILE A 165 -10.31 5.67 15.56
N ARG A 166 -11.58 5.91 15.88
CA ARG A 166 -12.63 4.92 15.62
C ARG A 166 -12.93 4.90 14.12
N PHE A 167 -12.80 3.73 13.51
CA PHE A 167 -13.19 3.51 12.13
C PHE A 167 -14.62 2.94 12.06
N ASP A 168 -15.31 3.24 10.97
CA ASP A 168 -16.58 2.61 10.68
C ASP A 168 -16.37 1.12 10.38
N THR A 169 -17.25 0.29 10.92
CA THR A 169 -17.22 -1.14 10.66
C THR A 169 -17.77 -1.41 9.26
N PRO A 170 -17.17 -2.32 8.48
CA PRO A 170 -17.73 -2.74 7.20
C PRO A 170 -19.19 -3.16 7.34
N ASP A 171 -19.99 -2.82 6.33
CA ASP A 171 -21.34 -3.33 6.22
C ASP A 171 -21.29 -4.85 6.08
N MET A 172 -22.21 -5.53 6.77
CA MET A 172 -22.28 -6.98 6.71
C MET A 172 -22.90 -7.40 5.36
N PRO A 173 -22.22 -8.23 4.54
CA PRO A 173 -22.78 -8.78 3.32
C PRO A 173 -24.06 -9.56 3.63
N ARG A 174 -25.22 -9.03 3.23
CA ARG A 174 -26.54 -9.59 3.56
C ARG A 174 -26.87 -10.86 2.77
N ASP A 175 -26.17 -11.07 1.68
CA ASP A 175 -26.30 -12.18 0.73
C ASP A 175 -25.36 -13.36 1.05
N ASN A 176 -24.75 -13.36 2.24
CA ASN A 176 -23.80 -14.38 2.65
C ASN A 176 -24.17 -14.99 4.01
N ASP A 177 -24.82 -16.17 3.97
CA ASP A 177 -25.36 -16.85 5.16
C ASP A 177 -24.30 -17.20 6.21
N TRP A 178 -23.09 -17.59 5.78
CA TRP A 178 -22.04 -17.93 6.74
C TRP A 178 -21.51 -16.68 7.44
N VAL A 179 -21.46 -15.53 6.75
CA VAL A 179 -21.06 -14.26 7.38
C VAL A 179 -22.06 -13.86 8.46
N GLN A 180 -23.36 -14.02 8.20
CA GLN A 180 -24.41 -13.70 9.19
C GLN A 180 -24.30 -14.53 10.48
N THR A 181 -23.79 -15.76 10.36
CA THR A 181 -23.69 -16.70 11.49
C THR A 181 -22.34 -16.60 12.20
N TRP A 182 -21.26 -16.37 11.45
CA TRP A 182 -19.89 -16.38 11.97
C TRP A 182 -19.41 -15.03 12.49
N ALA A 183 -19.81 -13.92 11.86
CA ALA A 183 -19.34 -12.58 12.22
C ALA A 183 -20.15 -11.97 13.37
N ILE A 184 -20.01 -12.54 14.56
CA ILE A 184 -20.79 -12.20 15.75
C ILE A 184 -20.39 -10.82 16.30
N ASN A 185 -19.09 -10.54 16.37
CA ASN A 185 -18.59 -9.27 16.89
C ASN A 185 -18.22 -8.29 15.76
N TRP A 186 -17.97 -7.03 16.13
CA TRP A 186 -17.69 -5.98 15.15
C TRP A 186 -16.32 -6.12 14.46
N ILE A 187 -15.36 -6.82 15.09
CA ILE A 187 -14.02 -7.12 14.54
C ILE A 187 -14.15 -8.20 13.47
N ASP A 188 -14.98 -9.22 13.71
CA ASP A 188 -15.19 -10.33 12.76
C ASP A 188 -15.69 -9.82 11.40
N ARG A 189 -16.38 -8.67 11.38
CA ARG A 189 -16.84 -8.03 10.13
C ARG A 189 -15.70 -7.62 9.22
N PHE A 190 -14.57 -7.17 9.78
CA PHE A 190 -13.38 -6.84 8.98
C PHE A 190 -12.75 -8.10 8.38
N ILE A 191 -12.73 -9.20 9.14
CA ILE A 191 -12.21 -10.48 8.68
C ILE A 191 -13.13 -11.06 7.61
N ALA A 192 -14.44 -11.07 7.86
CA ALA A 192 -15.45 -11.53 6.91
C ALA A 192 -15.42 -10.73 5.61
N ASP A 193 -15.31 -9.40 5.68
CA ASP A 193 -15.16 -8.54 4.49
C ASP A 193 -13.94 -8.94 3.64
N ARG A 194 -12.81 -9.25 4.28
CA ARG A 194 -11.61 -9.70 3.56
C ARG A 194 -11.81 -11.09 2.95
N LEU A 195 -12.33 -12.05 3.72
CA LEU A 195 -12.55 -13.42 3.28
C LEU A 195 -13.50 -13.47 2.07
N VAL A 196 -14.60 -12.70 2.10
CA VAL A 196 -15.54 -12.60 0.96
C VAL A 196 -14.85 -12.06 -0.29
N ARG A 197 -14.01 -11.02 -0.16
CA ARG A 197 -13.26 -10.46 -1.30
C ARG A 197 -12.26 -11.43 -1.90
N GLU A 198 -11.75 -12.36 -1.09
CA GLU A 198 -10.79 -13.39 -1.51
C GLU A 198 -11.46 -14.72 -1.89
N ASP A 199 -12.79 -14.80 -1.88
CA ASP A 199 -13.56 -16.04 -2.11
C ASP A 199 -13.18 -17.18 -1.14
N LEU A 200 -12.96 -16.82 0.13
CA LEU A 200 -12.60 -17.72 1.22
C LEU A 200 -13.70 -17.80 2.29
N GLN A 201 -13.71 -18.90 3.02
CA GLN A 201 -14.57 -19.13 4.18
C GLN A 201 -13.69 -19.46 5.41
N PRO A 202 -14.13 -19.10 6.63
CA PRO A 202 -13.43 -19.47 7.84
C PRO A 202 -13.43 -20.99 8.02
N SER A 203 -12.41 -21.52 8.67
CA SER A 203 -12.37 -22.91 9.09
C SER A 203 -13.45 -23.19 10.14
N GLU A 204 -13.87 -24.46 10.24
CA GLU A 204 -14.73 -24.91 11.35
C GLU A 204 -14.08 -24.59 12.70
N SER A 205 -14.93 -24.24 13.69
CA SER A 205 -14.47 -24.03 15.05
C SER A 205 -13.93 -25.34 15.62
N ALA A 206 -12.81 -25.26 16.34
CA ALA A 206 -12.28 -26.42 17.04
C ALA A 206 -13.17 -26.79 18.24
N ASP A 207 -13.11 -28.06 18.65
CA ASP A 207 -13.84 -28.52 19.82
C ASP A 207 -13.36 -27.80 21.11
N PRO A 208 -14.23 -27.71 22.15
CA PRO A 208 -13.91 -27.01 23.39
C PRO A 208 -12.58 -27.41 24.03
N ILE A 209 -12.27 -28.71 24.04
CA ILE A 209 -11.04 -29.26 24.65
C ILE A 209 -9.81 -28.78 23.88
N THR A 210 -9.88 -28.79 22.55
CA THR A 210 -8.82 -28.26 21.69
C THR A 210 -8.62 -26.76 21.90
N LEU A 211 -9.69 -25.98 22.02
CA LEU A 211 -9.62 -24.53 22.23
C LEU A 211 -8.95 -24.17 23.56
N ILE A 212 -9.41 -24.73 24.68
CA ILE A 212 -8.82 -24.43 26.00
C ILE A 212 -7.38 -24.94 26.12
N ARG A 213 -7.06 -26.06 25.45
CA ARG A 213 -5.68 -26.55 25.39
C ARG A 213 -4.78 -25.57 24.66
N ARG A 214 -5.18 -25.07 23.48
CA ARG A 214 -4.42 -24.04 22.73
C ARG A 214 -4.23 -22.79 23.55
N ALA A 215 -5.31 -22.24 24.10
CA ALA A 215 -5.27 -21.04 24.92
C ALA A 215 -4.38 -21.21 26.17
N SER A 216 -4.40 -22.37 26.82
CA SER A 216 -3.57 -22.63 28.00
C SER A 216 -2.08 -22.65 27.65
N PHE A 217 -1.70 -23.29 26.54
CA PHE A 217 -0.31 -23.28 26.09
C PHE A 217 0.15 -21.88 25.66
N ASP A 218 -0.69 -21.11 24.97
CA ASP A 218 -0.33 -19.77 24.51
C ASP A 218 -0.17 -18.78 25.68
N ILE A 219 -1.05 -18.86 26.69
CA ILE A 219 -1.07 -17.92 27.82
C ILE A 219 -0.10 -18.32 28.93
N THR A 220 -0.01 -19.63 29.25
CA THR A 220 0.72 -20.11 30.43
C THR A 220 1.91 -21.00 30.11
N GLY A 221 2.00 -21.53 28.88
CA GLY A 221 3.00 -22.54 28.50
C GLY A 221 2.73 -23.93 29.08
N LEU A 222 1.62 -24.13 29.80
CA LEU A 222 1.26 -25.38 30.47
C LEU A 222 -0.06 -25.96 29.93
N PRO A 223 -0.26 -27.28 30.00
CA PRO A 223 -1.56 -27.88 29.66
C PRO A 223 -2.64 -27.45 30.65
N PRO A 224 -3.92 -27.41 30.23
CA PRO A 224 -5.03 -27.10 31.14
C PRO A 224 -5.16 -28.15 32.24
N SER A 225 -5.60 -27.72 33.42
CA SER A 225 -6.00 -28.63 34.50
C SER A 225 -7.38 -29.22 34.20
N ILE A 226 -7.71 -30.33 34.86
CA ILE A 226 -9.03 -30.97 34.73
C ILE A 226 -10.16 -30.02 35.19
N ASP A 227 -9.90 -29.20 36.21
CA ASP A 227 -10.86 -28.18 36.67
C ASP A 227 -11.10 -27.12 35.57
N MET A 228 -10.04 -26.64 34.92
CA MET A 228 -10.15 -25.68 33.81
C MET A 228 -10.93 -26.25 32.63
N LEU A 229 -10.70 -27.51 32.25
CA LEU A 229 -11.47 -28.19 31.20
C LEU A 229 -12.96 -28.21 31.53
N SER A 230 -13.30 -28.66 32.73
CA SER A 230 -14.69 -28.81 33.17
C SER A 230 -15.42 -27.46 33.22
N ARG A 231 -14.73 -26.41 33.68
CA ARG A 231 -15.29 -25.05 33.75
C ARG A 231 -15.42 -24.41 32.38
N PHE A 232 -14.49 -24.67 31.46
CA PHE A 232 -14.54 -24.13 30.11
C PHE A 232 -15.69 -24.76 29.32
N GLU A 233 -15.86 -26.08 29.38
CA GLU A 233 -16.99 -26.76 28.75
C GLU A 233 -18.33 -26.24 29.28
N ALA A 234 -18.49 -26.16 30.61
CA ALA A 234 -19.73 -25.66 31.21
C ALA A 234 -20.04 -24.20 30.83
N GLY A 235 -19.01 -23.36 30.66
CA GLY A 235 -19.18 -21.95 30.30
C GLY A 235 -19.56 -21.70 28.85
N LEU A 236 -19.34 -22.66 27.94
CA LEU A 236 -19.75 -22.53 26.53
C LEU A 236 -21.25 -22.76 26.32
N ASP A 237 -21.89 -23.54 27.19
CA ASP A 237 -23.34 -23.78 27.12
C ASP A 237 -24.18 -22.57 27.59
N GLU A 238 -23.54 -21.61 28.28
CA GLU A 238 -24.18 -20.41 28.85
C GLU A 238 -24.04 -19.16 27.96
N ALA A 239 -23.25 -19.21 26.89
CA ALA A 239 -22.89 -18.07 26.03
C ALA A 239 -23.65 -18.08 24.69
#